data_AF-A0A7V8ATH7-F1
#
_entry.id   AF-A0A7V8ATH7-F1
#
_cell.length_a   1.000
_cell.length_b   1.000
_cell.length_c   1.000
_cell.angle_alpha   90.00
_cell.angle_beta   90.00
_cell.angle_gamma   90.00
#
_symmetry.space_group_name_H-M   'P 1'
#
loop_
_entity.id
_entity.type
_entity.pdbx_description
1 polymer ?
#
loop_
_entity_poly.entity_id
_entity_poly.type
_entity_poly.pdbx_seq_one_letter_code
_entity_poly.pdbx_strand_id
1 'polypeptide(L)'
;MLAILKVLNKQEEITGSREISRKLKSYGVDLTDRTVRYHLRILDERGYTTVFGKEGRRITPRGRDELAASHVAERVGFVSSKIEALSYQTTFDPESLSGNVILNISHVPESQLKTALQIMSPVFSSPFVMSDRIVLRQSGERIGDMIIPEGKAGIGTVCSVTINSVFLKAGISVNSRFGGVVEIRDGKPSRFVVLVSYEGSSMDPLEIFIRSKMTDVLGALRPEGGRILASFREIPVVCLEEAQRLTARMADLGFGGVLMTGNPNRPLLEVPVGLDKVGVVVVGGLNPIAALEESGMQTESKAMSTLINYAALERFSDVERRFT
;
A
#
# COMPACT_ATOMS: atom_id res chain seq x y z
N MET A 1 11.98 -27.14 -3.87
CA MET A 1 13.06 -26.64 -3.00
C MET A 1 12.65 -25.38 -2.22
N LEU A 2 12.19 -24.30 -2.88
CA LEU A 2 11.72 -23.08 -2.19
C LEU A 2 10.59 -23.32 -1.19
N ALA A 3 9.60 -24.14 -1.54
CA ALA A 3 8.53 -24.51 -0.61
C ALA A 3 9.05 -25.17 0.69
N ILE A 4 10.14 -25.94 0.62
CA ILE A 4 10.79 -26.54 1.80
C ILE A 4 11.46 -25.46 2.65
N LEU A 5 12.17 -24.51 2.02
CA LEU A 5 12.75 -23.35 2.73
C LEU A 5 11.67 -22.49 3.39
N LYS A 6 10.51 -22.26 2.74
CA LYS A 6 9.36 -21.54 3.33
C LYS A 6 8.84 -22.21 4.60
N VAL A 7 8.69 -23.54 4.56
CA VAL A 7 8.26 -24.30 5.73
C VAL A 7 9.28 -24.14 6.85
N LEU A 8 10.57 -24.34 6.57
CA LEU A 8 11.65 -24.21 7.55
C LEU A 8 11.80 -22.79 8.12
N ASN A 9 11.58 -21.75 7.32
CA ASN A 9 11.67 -20.36 7.78
C ASN A 9 10.60 -19.99 8.81
N LYS A 10 9.45 -20.68 8.80
CA LYS A 10 8.37 -20.50 9.77
C LYS A 10 8.55 -21.36 11.03
N GLN A 11 9.63 -22.14 11.13
CA GLN A 11 9.93 -22.98 12.29
C GLN A 11 11.17 -22.44 13.00
N GLU A 12 11.05 -22.21 14.30
CA GLU A 12 12.20 -21.91 15.16
C GLU A 12 12.94 -23.21 15.54
N GLU A 13 12.23 -24.33 15.51
CA GLU A 13 12.70 -25.66 15.88
C GLU A 13 13.28 -26.46 14.70
N ILE A 14 14.08 -27.47 15.04
CA ILE A 14 14.61 -28.44 14.08
C ILE A 14 13.45 -29.26 13.51
N THR A 15 13.29 -29.26 12.18
CA THR A 15 12.12 -29.89 11.56
C THR A 15 12.50 -31.09 10.69
N GLY A 16 11.88 -32.24 10.97
CA GLY A 16 12.06 -33.49 10.23
C GLY A 16 11.31 -33.54 8.90
N SER A 17 11.74 -34.41 7.98
CA SER A 17 11.19 -34.50 6.61
C SER A 17 9.72 -34.92 6.54
N ARG A 18 9.23 -35.71 7.51
CA ARG A 18 7.80 -36.07 7.63
C ARG A 18 6.93 -34.86 7.95
N GLU A 19 7.40 -34.05 8.90
CA GLU A 19 6.69 -32.83 9.31
C GLU A 19 6.71 -31.78 8.20
N ILE A 20 7.84 -31.63 7.51
CA ILE A 20 7.93 -30.78 6.32
C ILE A 20 6.95 -31.25 5.24
N SER A 21 6.91 -32.55 4.92
CA SER A 21 5.97 -33.13 3.95
C SER A 21 4.50 -32.83 4.32
N ARG A 22 4.14 -32.99 5.61
CA ARG A 22 2.79 -32.67 6.11
C ARG A 22 2.46 -31.19 5.93
N LYS A 23 3.36 -30.28 6.30
CA LYS A 23 3.15 -28.83 6.14
C LYS A 23 3.14 -28.39 4.68
N LEU A 24 3.86 -29.06 3.78
CA LEU A 24 3.81 -28.75 2.35
C LEU A 24 2.42 -28.97 1.74
N LYS A 25 1.66 -29.95 2.25
CA LYS A 25 0.28 -30.18 1.80
C LYS A 25 -0.63 -28.98 2.03
N SER A 26 -0.45 -28.23 3.13
CA SER A 26 -1.23 -27.00 3.37
C SER A 26 -0.85 -25.84 2.43
N TYR A 27 0.26 -25.97 1.69
CA TYR A 27 0.66 -25.04 0.63
C TYR A 27 0.32 -25.58 -0.78
N GLY A 28 -0.52 -26.62 -0.89
CA GLY A 28 -0.88 -27.23 -2.17
C GLY A 28 0.25 -28.03 -2.82
N VAL A 29 1.31 -28.36 -2.08
CA VAL A 29 2.47 -29.12 -2.57
C VAL A 29 2.46 -30.52 -1.98
N ASP A 30 2.15 -31.53 -2.81
CA ASP A 30 2.17 -32.93 -2.38
C ASP A 30 3.53 -33.57 -2.67
N LEU A 31 4.36 -33.70 -1.64
CA LEU A 31 5.67 -34.37 -1.73
C LEU A 31 5.78 -35.46 -0.67
N THR A 32 6.26 -36.63 -1.08
CA THR A 32 6.56 -37.73 -0.16
C THR A 32 7.77 -37.40 0.73
N ASP A 33 7.81 -37.98 1.93
CA ASP A 33 8.93 -37.88 2.88
C ASP A 33 10.30 -38.20 2.24
N ARG A 34 10.34 -39.17 1.32
CA ARG A 34 11.54 -39.52 0.54
C ARG A 34 11.98 -38.38 -0.40
N THR A 35 11.03 -37.75 -1.08
CA THR A 35 11.30 -36.64 -2.02
C THR A 35 11.72 -35.38 -1.27
N VAL A 36 11.13 -35.13 -0.10
CA VAL A 36 11.56 -34.06 0.80
C VAL A 36 13.00 -34.27 1.26
N ARG A 37 13.38 -35.48 1.68
CA ARG A 37 14.78 -35.80 2.05
C ARG A 37 15.76 -35.56 0.90
N TYR A 38 15.39 -35.93 -0.32
CA TYR A 38 16.23 -35.71 -1.50
C TYR A 38 16.50 -34.22 -1.71
N HIS A 39 15.47 -33.39 -1.69
CA HIS A 39 15.63 -31.94 -1.83
C HIS A 39 16.36 -31.29 -0.66
N LEU A 40 16.19 -31.79 0.57
CA LEU A 40 16.93 -31.31 1.72
C LEU A 40 18.44 -31.51 1.54
N ARG A 41 18.89 -32.65 0.98
CA ARG A 41 20.32 -32.86 0.68
C ARG A 41 20.88 -31.80 -0.27
N ILE A 42 20.12 -31.45 -1.31
CA ILE A 42 20.52 -30.41 -2.26
C ILE A 42 20.58 -29.03 -1.58
N LEU A 43 19.65 -28.74 -0.66
CA LEU A 43 19.65 -27.50 0.12
C LEU A 43 20.83 -27.46 1.11
N ASP A 44 21.18 -28.60 1.70
CA ASP A 44 22.33 -28.77 2.59
C ASP A 44 23.63 -28.50 1.80
N GLU A 45 23.80 -29.09 0.62
CA GLU A 45 24.95 -28.88 -0.29
C GLU A 45 25.11 -27.42 -0.73
N ARG A 46 24.00 -26.69 -0.87
CA ARG A 46 24.00 -25.26 -1.23
C ARG A 46 24.19 -24.34 -0.02
N GLY A 47 24.27 -24.88 1.19
CA GLY A 47 24.44 -24.13 2.43
C GLY A 47 23.18 -23.35 2.86
N TYR A 48 22.01 -23.73 2.36
CA TYR A 48 20.72 -23.09 2.70
C TYR A 48 20.07 -23.71 3.94
N THR A 49 20.46 -24.94 4.31
CA THR A 49 20.01 -25.64 5.50
C THR A 49 21.17 -26.26 6.28
N THR A 50 21.02 -26.38 7.60
CA THR A 50 21.94 -27.08 8.49
C THR A 50 21.31 -28.38 8.98
N VAL A 51 22.08 -29.47 8.96
CA VAL A 51 21.65 -30.82 9.34
C VAL A 51 21.84 -31.05 10.84
N PHE A 52 20.79 -31.52 11.52
CA PHE A 52 20.80 -31.92 12.94
C PHE A 52 20.45 -33.41 13.07
N GLY A 53 21.24 -34.25 12.40
CA GLY A 53 21.07 -35.71 12.44
C GLY A 53 19.66 -36.19 12.03
N LYS A 54 19.07 -37.08 12.83
CA LYS A 54 17.72 -37.64 12.59
C LYS A 54 16.59 -36.67 12.92
N GLU A 55 16.85 -35.64 13.72
CA GLU A 55 15.85 -34.67 14.18
C GLU A 55 15.37 -33.77 13.04
N GLY A 56 16.26 -33.42 12.11
CA GLY A 56 15.87 -32.70 10.91
C GLY A 56 16.85 -31.62 10.47
N ARG A 57 16.31 -30.54 9.89
CA ARG A 57 17.06 -29.39 9.39
C ARG A 57 16.56 -28.10 9.99
N ARG A 58 17.44 -27.09 10.00
CA ARG A 58 17.10 -25.68 10.21
C ARG A 58 17.57 -24.86 9.02
N ILE A 59 16.85 -23.80 8.68
CA ILE A 59 17.28 -22.86 7.63
C ILE A 59 18.48 -22.02 8.11
N THR A 60 19.44 -21.76 7.22
CA THR A 60 20.58 -20.87 7.50
C THR A 60 20.24 -19.42 7.19
N PRO A 61 21.03 -18.43 7.63
CA PRO A 61 20.91 -17.04 7.16
C PRO A 61 20.93 -16.95 5.63
N ARG A 62 21.89 -17.63 4.97
CA ARG A 62 21.97 -17.70 3.51
C ARG A 62 20.73 -18.34 2.87
N GLY A 63 20.14 -19.35 3.51
CA GLY A 63 18.87 -19.94 3.07
C GLY A 63 17.69 -18.97 3.20
N ARG A 64 17.70 -18.10 4.22
CA ARG A 64 16.72 -17.01 4.36
C ARG A 64 16.92 -15.93 3.30
N ASP A 65 18.17 -15.58 2.99
CA ASP A 65 18.50 -14.62 1.93
C ASP A 65 18.11 -15.17 0.55
N GLU A 66 18.41 -16.45 0.28
CA GLU A 66 17.98 -17.14 -0.94
C GLU A 66 16.46 -17.17 -1.04
N LEU A 67 15.77 -17.49 0.06
CA LEU A 67 14.32 -17.47 0.10
C LEU A 67 13.81 -16.06 -0.22
N ALA A 68 14.39 -15.02 0.39
CA ALA A 68 14.04 -13.62 0.15
C ALA A 68 14.27 -13.18 -1.31
N ALA A 69 15.36 -13.64 -1.95
CA ALA A 69 15.71 -13.33 -3.34
C ALA A 69 14.88 -14.11 -4.37
N SER A 70 14.65 -15.41 -4.14
CA SER A 70 13.82 -16.27 -4.99
C SER A 70 12.33 -15.90 -4.96
N HIS A 71 11.90 -15.07 -4.01
CA HIS A 71 10.53 -14.54 -3.93
C HIS A 71 10.21 -13.47 -5.00
N VAL A 72 11.15 -12.97 -5.80
CA VAL A 72 10.85 -11.90 -6.77
C VAL A 72 9.79 -12.32 -7.81
N ALA A 73 9.87 -13.56 -8.33
CA ALA A 73 8.88 -14.08 -9.27
C ALA A 73 7.53 -14.42 -8.59
N GLU A 74 7.54 -14.86 -7.33
CA GLU A 74 6.33 -15.13 -6.54
C GLU A 74 5.67 -13.87 -5.96
N ARG A 75 6.33 -12.72 -6.04
CA ARG A 75 5.78 -11.42 -5.63
C ARG A 75 5.10 -10.68 -6.78
N VAL A 76 5.14 -11.19 -8.01
CA VAL A 76 4.32 -10.63 -9.11
C VAL A 76 2.85 -10.81 -8.71
N GLY A 77 2.11 -9.70 -8.66
CA GLY A 77 0.72 -9.68 -8.18
C GLY A 77 0.57 -9.58 -6.66
N PHE A 78 1.67 -9.47 -5.91
CA PHE A 78 1.60 -9.30 -4.46
C PHE A 78 0.84 -8.02 -4.09
N VAL A 79 1.04 -6.95 -4.86
CA VAL A 79 0.35 -5.68 -4.61
C VAL A 79 -1.14 -5.81 -4.87
N SER A 80 -1.57 -6.40 -5.99
CA SER A 80 -3.00 -6.61 -6.26
C SER A 80 -3.66 -7.51 -5.22
N SER A 81 -3.04 -8.62 -4.84
CA SER A 81 -3.54 -9.49 -3.77
C SER A 81 -3.62 -8.77 -2.41
N LYS A 82 -2.65 -7.91 -2.10
CA LYS A 82 -2.65 -7.11 -0.87
C LYS A 82 -3.77 -6.06 -0.87
N ILE A 83 -3.99 -5.38 -2.00
CA ILE A 83 -5.11 -4.44 -2.19
C ILE A 83 -6.43 -5.16 -1.95
N GLU A 84 -6.62 -6.34 -2.54
CA GLU A 84 -7.83 -7.13 -2.39
C GLU A 84 -8.04 -7.53 -0.92
N ALA A 85 -7.06 -8.18 -0.29
CA ALA A 85 -7.13 -8.63 1.10
C ALA A 85 -7.46 -7.47 2.06
N LEU A 86 -6.80 -6.32 1.90
CA LEU A 86 -7.06 -5.14 2.73
C LEU A 86 -8.45 -4.54 2.47
N SER A 87 -8.93 -4.55 1.23
CA SER A 87 -10.28 -4.05 0.89
C SER A 87 -11.36 -4.84 1.63
N TYR A 88 -11.20 -6.16 1.73
CA TYR A 88 -12.10 -7.05 2.48
C TYR A 88 -11.97 -6.93 3.99
N GLN A 89 -10.76 -6.72 4.52
CA GLN A 89 -10.53 -6.60 5.98
C GLN A 89 -10.92 -5.22 6.55
N THR A 90 -11.00 -4.20 5.70
CA THR A 90 -11.38 -2.84 6.09
C THR A 90 -12.83 -2.79 6.54
N THR A 91 -13.08 -2.30 7.76
CA THR A 91 -14.42 -2.29 8.36
C THR A 91 -15.07 -0.90 8.40
N PHE A 92 -14.40 0.14 7.89
CA PHE A 92 -14.94 1.50 7.85
C PHE A 92 -16.35 1.58 7.22
N ASP A 93 -17.26 2.22 7.94
CA ASP A 93 -18.62 2.54 7.53
C ASP A 93 -18.81 4.07 7.52
N PRO A 94 -19.06 4.68 6.35
CA PRO A 94 -19.27 6.12 6.21
C PRO A 94 -20.47 6.66 7.01
N GLU A 95 -21.49 5.84 7.27
CA GLU A 95 -22.71 6.32 7.94
C GLU A 95 -22.53 6.44 9.45
N SER A 96 -21.88 5.45 10.08
CA SER A 96 -21.55 5.50 11.51
C SER A 96 -20.22 6.20 11.83
N LEU A 97 -19.41 6.53 10.81
CA LEU A 97 -18.05 7.04 10.97
C LEU A 97 -17.20 6.16 11.90
N SER A 98 -17.35 4.85 11.76
CA SER A 98 -16.73 3.87 12.64
C SER A 98 -16.09 2.73 11.86
N GLY A 99 -15.26 1.95 12.55
CA GLY A 99 -14.52 0.83 11.95
C GLY A 99 -13.11 1.22 11.53
N ASN A 100 -12.45 0.28 10.86
CA ASN A 100 -11.03 0.39 10.53
C ASN A 100 -10.82 0.89 9.10
N VAL A 101 -9.85 1.79 8.93
CA VAL A 101 -9.34 2.27 7.64
C VAL A 101 -7.90 1.79 7.42
N ILE A 102 -7.43 1.86 6.18
CA ILE A 102 -6.05 1.47 5.82
C ILE A 102 -5.17 2.71 5.87
N LEU A 103 -4.00 2.59 6.50
CA LEU A 103 -2.99 3.64 6.52
C LEU A 103 -1.74 3.27 5.72
N ASN A 104 -1.15 4.27 5.10
CA ASN A 104 0.27 4.28 4.81
C ASN A 104 0.99 4.86 6.03
N ILE A 105 2.18 4.35 6.34
CA ILE A 105 2.99 4.85 7.46
C ILE A 105 4.30 5.37 6.89
N SER A 106 4.68 6.58 7.30
CA SER A 106 5.96 7.18 6.94
C SER A 106 6.69 7.69 8.18
N HIS A 107 8.01 7.58 8.19
CA HIS A 107 8.84 8.09 9.27
C HIS A 107 9.60 9.34 8.85
N VAL A 108 9.63 10.34 9.75
CA VAL A 108 10.45 11.55 9.65
C VAL A 108 11.30 11.70 10.92
N PRO A 109 12.43 12.42 10.90
CA PRO A 109 13.14 12.77 12.13
C PRO A 109 12.23 13.58 13.08
N GLU A 110 12.19 13.24 14.37
CA GLU A 110 11.34 13.97 15.34
C GLU A 110 11.69 15.47 15.39
N SER A 111 12.97 15.79 15.28
CA SER A 111 13.46 17.19 15.24
C SER A 111 12.94 18.01 14.06
N GLN A 112 12.47 17.35 13.00
CA GLN A 112 11.94 18.00 11.80
C GLN A 112 10.41 17.93 11.71
N LEU A 113 9.73 17.37 12.73
CA LEU A 113 8.29 17.14 12.68
C LEU A 113 7.48 18.43 12.48
N LYS A 114 7.84 19.53 13.15
CA LYS A 114 7.17 20.84 12.95
C LYS A 114 7.30 21.30 11.49
N THR A 115 8.49 21.24 10.93
CA THR A 115 8.77 21.59 9.53
C THR A 115 8.00 20.68 8.58
N ALA A 116 7.92 19.38 8.87
CA ALA A 116 7.17 18.42 8.06
C ALA A 116 5.68 18.78 8.01
N LEU A 117 5.07 19.11 9.16
CA LEU A 117 3.68 19.56 9.21
C LEU A 117 3.47 20.84 8.39
N GLN A 118 4.36 21.82 8.50
CA GLN A 118 4.28 23.06 7.72
C GLN A 118 4.34 22.82 6.20
N ILE A 119 5.19 21.91 5.73
CA ILE A 119 5.29 21.55 4.31
C ILE A 119 4.04 20.81 3.83
N MET A 120 3.47 19.92 4.65
CA MET A 120 2.28 19.15 4.30
C MET A 120 0.99 19.98 4.32
N SER A 121 0.94 21.03 5.11
CA SER A 121 -0.24 21.89 5.30
C SER A 121 -0.92 22.37 4.01
N PRO A 122 -0.20 22.98 3.04
CA PRO A 122 -0.82 23.38 1.78
C PRO A 122 -1.32 22.18 0.96
N VAL A 123 -0.72 20.99 1.11
CA VAL A 123 -1.21 19.77 0.46
C VAL A 123 -2.52 19.31 1.08
N PHE A 124 -2.64 19.29 2.41
CA PHE A 124 -3.89 18.94 3.11
C PHE A 124 -5.04 19.93 2.88
N SER A 125 -4.72 21.15 2.47
CA SER A 125 -5.70 22.18 2.08
C SER A 125 -6.10 22.09 0.60
N SER A 126 -5.57 21.10 -0.14
CA SER A 126 -5.77 20.93 -1.58
C SER A 126 -6.64 19.70 -1.89
N PRO A 127 -7.13 19.55 -3.13
CA PRO A 127 -7.83 18.32 -3.56
C PRO A 127 -6.89 17.11 -3.75
N PHE A 128 -5.59 17.24 -3.45
CA PHE A 128 -4.58 16.20 -3.69
C PHE A 128 -4.26 15.36 -2.45
N VAL A 129 -5.18 15.30 -1.49
CA VAL A 129 -5.13 14.37 -0.34
C VAL A 129 -6.27 13.37 -0.36
N MET A 130 -5.98 12.17 0.13
CA MET A 130 -6.97 11.11 0.27
C MET A 130 -7.96 11.42 1.39
N SER A 131 -7.47 11.92 2.52
CA SER A 131 -8.29 12.39 3.64
C SER A 131 -7.66 13.58 4.33
N ASP A 132 -8.48 14.43 4.95
CA ASP A 132 -8.05 15.54 5.81
C ASP A 132 -7.55 15.09 7.20
N ARG A 133 -7.57 13.78 7.48
CA ARG A 133 -7.15 13.21 8.76
C ARG A 133 -5.85 12.42 8.66
N ILE A 134 -5.11 12.46 9.77
CA ILE A 134 -3.86 11.73 9.97
C ILE A 134 -3.81 11.09 11.36
N VAL A 135 -2.87 10.17 11.55
CA VAL A 135 -2.39 9.80 12.87
C VAL A 135 -0.93 10.19 13.00
N LEU A 136 -0.56 10.74 14.14
CA LEU A 136 0.81 11.09 14.47
C LEU A 136 1.23 10.36 15.75
N ARG A 137 2.42 9.76 15.73
CA ARG A 137 2.98 9.03 16.87
C ARG A 137 4.47 9.35 17.02
N GLN A 138 4.92 9.45 18.25
CA GLN A 138 6.32 9.69 18.62
C GLN A 138 7.10 8.37 18.71
N SER A 139 8.41 8.49 18.89
CA SER A 139 9.33 7.39 19.13
C SER A 139 8.81 6.44 20.21
N GLY A 140 8.85 5.13 19.92
CA GLY A 140 8.40 4.07 20.84
C GLY A 140 6.89 3.85 20.91
N GLU A 141 6.08 4.79 20.39
CA GLU A 141 4.64 4.59 20.26
C GLU A 141 4.29 3.68 19.07
N ARG A 142 3.01 3.33 18.92
CA ARG A 142 2.52 2.41 17.88
C ARG A 142 1.49 3.03 16.95
N ILE A 143 1.63 2.71 15.66
CA ILE A 143 0.56 2.85 14.65
C ILE A 143 0.20 1.44 14.18
N GLY A 144 -0.94 0.94 14.67
CA GLY A 144 -1.36 -0.44 14.44
C GLY A 144 -0.35 -1.46 14.98
N ASP A 145 0.16 -2.31 14.09
CA ASP A 145 1.16 -3.33 14.39
C ASP A 145 2.61 -2.81 14.38
N MET A 146 2.84 -1.58 13.91
CA MET A 146 4.18 -0.99 13.77
C MET A 146 4.57 -0.14 14.99
N ILE A 147 5.81 -0.33 15.45
CA ILE A 147 6.45 0.50 16.48
C ILE A 147 7.27 1.59 15.78
N ILE A 148 7.14 2.83 16.21
CA ILE A 148 7.90 3.94 15.67
C ILE A 148 9.35 3.87 16.17
N PRO A 149 10.36 3.89 15.26
CA PRO A 149 11.77 3.81 15.65
C PRO A 149 12.22 4.96 16.55
N GLU A 150 13.28 4.74 17.32
CA GLU A 150 13.90 5.78 18.13
C GLU A 150 14.35 6.99 17.30
N GLY A 151 14.08 8.19 17.80
CA GLY A 151 14.41 9.46 17.13
C GLY A 151 13.60 9.76 15.87
N LYS A 152 12.53 9.00 15.60
CA LYS A 152 11.60 9.22 14.48
C LYS A 152 10.18 9.52 14.98
N ALA A 153 9.47 10.34 14.21
CA ALA A 153 8.02 10.49 14.32
C ALA A 153 7.35 9.70 13.19
N GLY A 154 6.29 8.97 13.54
CA GLY A 154 5.45 8.24 12.60
C GLY A 154 4.24 9.06 12.15
N ILE A 155 4.10 9.24 10.84
CA ILE A 155 2.97 9.91 10.20
C ILE A 155 2.17 8.84 9.44
N GLY A 156 0.91 8.64 9.84
CA GLY A 156 -0.03 7.77 9.16
C GLY A 156 -1.01 8.56 8.31
N THR A 157 -1.03 8.31 6.99
CA THR A 157 -1.97 8.91 6.04
C THR A 157 -2.92 7.87 5.48
N VAL A 158 -4.17 8.26 5.19
CA VAL A 158 -5.19 7.34 4.67
C VAL A 158 -4.79 6.82 3.28
N CYS A 159 -4.83 5.50 3.10
CA CYS A 159 -4.57 4.84 1.84
C CYS A 159 -5.80 4.86 0.93
N SER A 160 -5.60 5.05 -0.37
CA SER A 160 -6.68 5.11 -1.38
C SER A 160 -7.42 3.80 -1.60
N VAL A 161 -6.89 2.68 -1.08
CA VAL A 161 -7.56 1.38 -0.99
C VAL A 161 -8.74 1.43 -0.01
N THR A 162 -8.78 2.38 0.93
CA THR A 162 -9.93 2.56 1.84
C THR A 162 -11.24 2.80 1.07
N ILE A 163 -11.20 3.56 -0.05
CA ILE A 163 -12.36 3.74 -0.93
C ILE A 163 -12.82 2.41 -1.55
N ASN A 164 -11.90 1.49 -1.87
CA ASN A 164 -12.29 0.19 -2.43
C ASN A 164 -13.22 -0.55 -1.48
N SER A 165 -12.94 -0.49 -0.17
CA SER A 165 -13.80 -1.12 0.84
C SER A 165 -15.21 -0.51 0.87
N VAL A 166 -15.31 0.81 0.77
CA VAL A 166 -16.61 1.51 0.73
C VAL A 166 -17.43 1.08 -0.49
N PHE A 167 -16.81 1.08 -1.67
CA PHE A 167 -17.44 0.60 -2.90
C PHE A 167 -17.82 -0.88 -2.80
N LEU A 168 -16.92 -1.73 -2.31
CA LEU A 168 -17.15 -3.16 -2.17
C LEU A 168 -18.33 -3.47 -1.25
N LYS A 169 -18.46 -2.77 -0.12
CA LYS A 169 -19.58 -2.93 0.82
C LYS A 169 -20.91 -2.45 0.26
N ALA A 170 -20.88 -1.50 -0.67
CA ALA A 170 -22.05 -1.09 -1.44
C ALA A 170 -22.36 -2.03 -2.63
N GLY A 171 -21.63 -3.15 -2.76
CA GLY A 171 -21.82 -4.11 -3.87
C GLY A 171 -21.15 -3.69 -5.18
N ILE A 172 -20.28 -2.68 -5.16
CA ILE A 172 -19.55 -2.21 -6.34
C ILE A 172 -18.18 -2.90 -6.38
N SER A 173 -17.97 -3.77 -7.38
CA SER A 173 -16.65 -4.36 -7.59
C SER A 173 -15.68 -3.32 -8.15
N VAL A 174 -14.45 -3.32 -7.63
CA VAL A 174 -13.42 -2.36 -8.02
C VAL A 174 -12.19 -3.09 -8.51
N ASN A 175 -11.84 -2.88 -9.77
CA ASN A 175 -10.61 -3.39 -10.35
C ASN A 175 -9.51 -2.32 -10.25
N SER A 176 -8.58 -2.46 -9.30
CA SER A 176 -7.44 -1.55 -9.15
C SER A 176 -6.34 -1.93 -10.15
N ARG A 177 -6.19 -1.16 -11.24
CA ARG A 177 -5.32 -1.53 -12.35
C ARG A 177 -3.90 -0.98 -12.21
N PHE A 178 -3.78 0.32 -11.92
CA PHE A 178 -2.49 1.00 -11.98
C PHE A 178 -2.26 1.96 -10.82
N GLY A 179 -1.01 2.05 -10.37
CA GLY A 179 -0.48 3.23 -9.68
C GLY A 179 0.31 4.08 -10.68
N GLY A 180 0.25 5.40 -10.54
CA GLY A 180 0.87 6.31 -11.51
C GLY A 180 1.16 7.69 -10.98
N VAL A 181 1.72 8.50 -11.87
CA VAL A 181 1.91 9.94 -11.69
C VAL A 181 1.03 10.66 -12.70
N VAL A 182 0.24 11.62 -12.23
CA VAL A 182 -0.67 12.43 -13.03
C VAL A 182 -0.12 13.84 -13.13
N GLU A 183 -0.05 14.36 -14.35
CA GLU A 183 0.26 15.76 -14.62
C GLU A 183 -0.96 16.63 -14.29
N ILE A 184 -0.74 17.68 -13.51
CA ILE A 184 -1.71 18.72 -13.18
C ILE A 184 -1.40 19.96 -14.00
N ARG A 185 -2.40 20.48 -14.71
CA ARG A 185 -2.34 21.74 -15.47
C ARG A 185 -3.57 22.57 -15.17
N ASP A 186 -3.39 23.87 -14.92
CA ASP A 186 -4.48 24.79 -14.56
C ASP A 186 -5.33 24.27 -13.38
N GLY A 187 -4.66 23.63 -12.40
CA GLY A 187 -5.31 23.03 -11.22
C GLY A 187 -6.10 21.74 -11.49
N LYS A 188 -6.03 21.17 -12.71
CA LYS A 188 -6.80 19.99 -13.10
C LYS A 188 -5.92 18.81 -13.55
N PRO A 189 -6.34 17.55 -13.29
CA PRO A 189 -5.71 16.37 -13.88
C PRO A 189 -5.75 16.40 -15.41
N SER A 190 -4.58 16.31 -16.06
CA SER A 190 -4.46 16.34 -17.52
C SER A 190 -4.28 14.95 -18.12
N ARG A 191 -3.30 14.17 -17.64
CA ARG A 191 -2.97 12.80 -18.13
C ARG A 191 -2.07 12.07 -17.15
N PHE A 192 -1.99 10.75 -17.25
CA PHE A 192 -0.92 9.99 -16.60
C PHE A 192 0.39 10.11 -17.40
N VAL A 193 1.49 10.46 -16.72
CA VAL A 193 2.83 10.51 -17.34
C VAL A 193 3.62 9.22 -17.13
N VAL A 194 3.27 8.45 -16.11
CA VAL A 194 3.78 7.09 -15.90
C VAL A 194 2.71 6.24 -15.20
N LEU A 195 2.65 4.97 -15.58
CA LEU A 195 1.75 3.96 -15.02
C LEU A 195 2.53 2.68 -14.79
N VAL A 196 2.24 2.02 -13.67
CA VAL A 196 2.72 0.67 -13.38
C VAL A 196 1.53 -0.18 -12.93
N SER A 197 1.38 -1.35 -13.55
CA SER A 197 0.29 -2.28 -13.24
C SER A 197 0.47 -2.90 -11.85
N TYR A 198 -0.59 -2.92 -11.05
CA TYR A 198 -0.59 -3.59 -9.75
C TYR A 198 -0.47 -5.12 -9.89
N GLU A 199 -1.07 -5.71 -10.94
CA GLU A 199 -1.00 -7.16 -11.20
C GLU A 199 0.43 -7.62 -11.49
N GLY A 200 1.23 -6.77 -12.12
CA GLY A 200 2.63 -7.07 -12.44
C GLY A 200 3.62 -6.74 -11.32
N SER A 201 3.16 -6.17 -10.20
CA SER A 201 4.05 -5.49 -9.25
C SER A 201 4.24 -6.24 -7.95
N SER A 202 5.49 -6.22 -7.48
CA SER A 202 5.92 -6.74 -6.17
C SER A 202 6.06 -5.66 -5.09
N MET A 203 6.04 -4.39 -5.49
CA MET A 203 6.14 -3.21 -4.64
C MET A 203 5.11 -2.18 -5.07
N ASP A 204 4.63 -1.35 -4.14
CA ASP A 204 3.69 -0.29 -4.48
C ASP A 204 4.34 0.72 -5.44
N PRO A 205 3.74 0.99 -6.61
CA PRO A 205 4.27 1.95 -7.58
C PRO A 205 4.48 3.36 -7.02
N LEU A 206 3.62 3.83 -6.10
CA LEU A 206 3.70 5.19 -5.59
C LEU A 206 4.95 5.39 -4.73
N GLU A 207 5.36 4.37 -3.97
CA GLU A 207 6.64 4.40 -3.24
C GLU A 207 7.83 4.51 -4.20
N ILE A 208 7.77 3.81 -5.34
CA ILE A 208 8.82 3.85 -6.37
C ILE A 208 8.90 5.26 -6.98
N PHE A 209 7.77 5.88 -7.30
CA PHE A 209 7.75 7.21 -7.93
C PHE A 209 8.23 8.32 -7.00
N ILE A 210 7.95 8.22 -5.69
CA ILE A 210 8.50 9.14 -4.68
C ILE A 210 10.02 9.01 -4.65
N ARG A 211 10.54 7.79 -4.47
CA ARG A 211 12.01 7.55 -4.40
C ARG A 211 12.73 7.93 -5.69
N SER A 212 12.04 7.83 -6.82
CA SER A 212 12.56 8.20 -8.14
C SER A 212 12.40 9.70 -8.45
N LYS A 213 11.92 10.50 -7.49
CA LYS A 213 11.72 11.96 -7.61
C LYS A 213 10.87 12.33 -8.83
N MET A 214 9.82 11.55 -9.10
CA MET A 214 8.94 11.77 -10.26
C MET A 214 7.76 12.72 -9.97
N THR A 215 7.59 13.11 -8.71
CA THR A 215 6.50 13.98 -8.25
C THR A 215 6.94 15.45 -8.18
N ASP A 216 5.94 16.33 -8.26
CA ASP A 216 6.01 17.77 -7.99
C ASP A 216 4.64 18.19 -7.44
N VAL A 217 4.30 17.66 -6.26
CA VAL A 217 3.04 17.90 -5.56
C VAL A 217 2.93 19.36 -5.16
N LEU A 218 4.02 19.96 -4.65
CA LEU A 218 4.03 21.38 -4.30
C LEU A 218 3.86 22.28 -5.53
N GLY A 219 4.38 21.88 -6.70
CA GLY A 219 4.11 22.55 -7.97
C GLY A 219 2.66 22.44 -8.41
N ALA A 220 2.03 21.28 -8.21
CA ALA A 220 0.63 21.08 -8.56
C ALA A 220 -0.34 22.04 -7.82
N LEU A 221 0.09 22.63 -6.70
CA LEU A 221 -0.67 23.64 -5.95
C LEU A 221 -0.57 25.04 -6.56
N ARG A 222 0.31 25.26 -7.54
CA ARG A 222 0.54 26.54 -8.20
C ARG A 222 -0.06 26.55 -9.62
N PRO A 223 -0.29 27.74 -10.22
CA PRO A 223 -0.87 27.84 -11.56
C PRO A 223 -0.05 27.16 -12.65
N GLU A 224 1.28 27.08 -12.50
CA GLU A 224 2.18 26.43 -13.46
C GLU A 224 1.94 24.91 -13.58
N GLY A 225 1.27 24.34 -12.59
CA GLY A 225 1.01 22.92 -12.51
C GLY A 225 2.18 22.13 -11.94
N GLY A 226 2.00 20.81 -11.91
CA GLY A 226 2.96 19.90 -11.30
C GLY A 226 2.53 18.46 -11.49
N ARG A 227 2.98 17.56 -10.61
CA ARG A 227 2.79 16.12 -10.76
C ARG A 227 2.45 15.48 -9.44
N ILE A 228 1.31 14.80 -9.40
CA ILE A 228 0.83 14.12 -8.18
C ILE A 228 0.79 12.62 -8.38
N LEU A 229 0.84 11.89 -7.27
CA LEU A 229 0.56 10.46 -7.27
C LEU A 229 -0.95 10.23 -7.36
N ALA A 230 -1.34 9.27 -8.19
CA ALA A 230 -2.72 8.80 -8.27
C ALA A 230 -2.77 7.32 -8.64
N SER A 231 -3.91 6.69 -8.40
CA SER A 231 -4.24 5.35 -8.88
C SER A 231 -5.40 5.38 -9.86
N PHE A 232 -5.38 4.43 -10.78
CA PHE A 232 -6.43 4.20 -11.76
C PHE A 232 -7.15 2.88 -11.44
N ARG A 233 -8.47 2.96 -11.33
CA ARG A 233 -9.33 1.80 -11.09
C ARG A 233 -10.52 1.80 -12.02
N GLU A 234 -11.13 0.64 -12.21
CA GLU A 234 -12.34 0.47 -12.99
C GLU A 234 -13.48 -0.06 -12.13
N ILE A 235 -14.69 0.42 -12.40
CA ILE A 235 -15.94 -0.08 -11.82
C ILE A 235 -16.91 -0.47 -12.93
N PRO A 236 -17.88 -1.37 -12.68
CA PRO A 236 -18.95 -1.65 -13.64
C PRO A 236 -19.76 -0.40 -13.99
N VAL A 237 -20.13 -0.23 -15.26
CA VAL A 237 -20.96 0.91 -15.71
C VAL A 237 -22.28 1.03 -14.94
N VAL A 238 -22.90 -0.11 -14.63
CA VAL A 238 -24.16 -0.17 -13.87
C VAL A 238 -24.04 0.41 -12.45
N CYS A 239 -22.82 0.55 -11.92
CA CYS A 239 -22.55 1.10 -10.60
C CYS A 239 -22.18 2.59 -10.62
N LEU A 240 -22.17 3.25 -11.78
CA LEU A 240 -21.64 4.61 -11.92
C LEU A 240 -22.35 5.63 -11.02
N GLU A 241 -23.68 5.65 -11.05
CA GLU A 241 -24.49 6.58 -10.27
C GLU A 241 -24.27 6.39 -8.76
N GLU A 242 -24.29 5.13 -8.30
CA GLU A 242 -24.05 4.80 -6.90
C GLU A 242 -22.62 5.14 -6.47
N ALA A 243 -21.62 4.88 -7.32
CA ALA A 243 -20.23 5.25 -7.06
C ALA A 243 -20.05 6.77 -6.93
N GLN A 244 -20.75 7.56 -7.77
CA GLN A 244 -20.74 9.03 -7.68
C GLN A 244 -21.41 9.51 -6.39
N ARG A 245 -22.55 8.92 -6.01
CA ARG A 245 -23.24 9.23 -4.74
C ARG A 245 -22.34 8.95 -3.53
N LEU A 246 -21.72 7.78 -3.47
CA LEU A 246 -20.80 7.39 -2.40
C LEU A 246 -19.56 8.27 -2.38
N THR A 247 -19.04 8.64 -3.54
CA THR A 247 -17.89 9.56 -3.65
C THR A 247 -18.21 10.94 -3.07
N ALA A 248 -19.37 11.51 -3.41
CA ALA A 248 -19.81 12.79 -2.85
C ALA A 248 -19.98 12.71 -1.34
N ARG A 249 -20.63 11.63 -0.86
CA ARG A 249 -20.79 11.37 0.58
C ARG A 249 -19.44 11.26 1.30
N MET A 250 -18.47 10.53 0.73
CA MET A 250 -17.13 10.41 1.29
C MET A 250 -16.39 11.74 1.33
N ALA A 251 -16.56 12.59 0.30
CA ALA A 251 -15.97 13.93 0.28
C ALA A 251 -16.47 14.80 1.45
N ASP A 252 -17.78 14.77 1.75
CA ASP A 252 -18.36 15.49 2.90
C ASP A 252 -17.78 15.05 4.24
N LEU A 253 -17.30 13.81 4.32
CA LEU A 253 -16.69 13.23 5.52
C LEU A 253 -15.18 13.48 5.63
N GLY A 254 -14.61 14.25 4.71
CA GLY A 254 -13.18 14.53 4.67
C GLY A 254 -12.36 13.50 3.89
N PHE A 255 -12.98 12.69 3.02
CA PHE A 255 -12.32 11.76 2.10
C PHE A 255 -12.47 12.21 0.63
N GLY A 256 -11.95 13.38 0.30
CA GLY A 256 -12.05 13.98 -1.04
C GLY A 256 -11.15 13.36 -2.13
N GLY A 257 -10.60 12.17 -1.89
CA GLY A 257 -9.54 11.60 -2.73
C GLY A 257 -9.92 11.16 -4.14
N VAL A 258 -11.20 11.13 -4.53
CA VAL A 258 -11.60 10.81 -5.92
C VAL A 258 -11.47 12.05 -6.79
N LEU A 259 -10.50 12.05 -7.70
CA LEU A 259 -10.19 13.20 -8.56
C LEU A 259 -11.12 13.30 -9.76
N MET A 260 -11.41 12.16 -10.39
CA MET A 260 -12.16 12.15 -11.64
C MET A 260 -12.81 10.79 -11.86
N THR A 261 -14.04 10.82 -12.34
CA THR A 261 -14.76 9.63 -12.84
C THR A 261 -15.02 9.84 -14.33
N GLY A 262 -14.66 8.85 -15.13
CA GLY A 262 -14.79 8.91 -16.59
C GLY A 262 -16.20 8.61 -17.08
N ASN A 263 -16.34 8.58 -18.40
CA ASN A 263 -17.56 8.13 -19.06
C ASN A 263 -17.51 6.61 -19.34
N PRO A 264 -18.67 5.92 -19.40
CA PRO A 264 -18.75 4.51 -19.80
C PRO A 264 -17.96 4.20 -21.07
N ASN A 265 -17.11 3.17 -21.02
CA ASN A 265 -16.35 2.65 -22.17
C ASN A 265 -15.45 3.70 -22.87
N ARG A 266 -15.11 4.80 -22.20
CA ARG A 266 -14.24 5.85 -22.74
C ARG A 266 -12.91 5.88 -21.98
N PRO A 267 -11.78 6.09 -22.68
CA PRO A 267 -10.51 6.35 -22.02
C PRO A 267 -10.62 7.54 -21.06
N LEU A 268 -9.86 7.48 -19.96
CA LEU A 268 -9.81 8.53 -18.95
C LEU A 268 -8.34 8.86 -18.68
N LEU A 269 -7.97 10.13 -18.85
CA LEU A 269 -6.57 10.59 -18.72
C LEU A 269 -5.58 9.75 -19.56
N GLU A 270 -5.98 9.46 -20.80
CA GLU A 270 -5.24 8.63 -21.78
C GLU A 270 -5.15 7.13 -21.42
N VAL A 271 -5.77 6.69 -20.33
CA VAL A 271 -5.82 5.27 -19.95
C VAL A 271 -7.03 4.59 -20.58
N PRO A 272 -6.85 3.51 -21.36
CA PRO A 272 -7.98 2.77 -21.94
C PRO A 272 -8.80 2.07 -20.86
N VAL A 273 -10.12 2.14 -20.98
CA VAL A 273 -11.10 1.53 -20.07
C VAL A 273 -11.71 0.29 -20.73
N GLY A 274 -11.88 -0.78 -19.95
CA GLY A 274 -12.49 -2.03 -20.41
C GLY A 274 -13.97 -1.89 -20.84
N LEU A 275 -14.47 -2.91 -21.53
CA LEU A 275 -15.90 -2.99 -21.89
C LEU A 275 -16.77 -3.11 -20.64
N ASP A 276 -17.90 -2.39 -20.65
CA ASP A 276 -18.85 -2.25 -19.54
C ASP A 276 -18.19 -1.76 -18.24
N LYS A 277 -17.14 -0.94 -18.38
CA LYS A 277 -16.43 -0.29 -17.27
C LYS A 277 -16.43 1.23 -17.38
N VAL A 278 -16.20 1.85 -16.23
CA VAL A 278 -15.88 3.27 -16.07
C VAL A 278 -14.55 3.40 -15.34
N GLY A 279 -13.66 4.26 -15.84
CA GLY A 279 -12.42 4.61 -15.16
C GLY A 279 -12.66 5.57 -14.00
N VAL A 280 -11.93 5.38 -12.90
CA VAL A 280 -11.94 6.26 -11.73
C VAL A 280 -10.48 6.55 -11.34
N VAL A 281 -10.16 7.84 -11.23
CA VAL A 281 -8.83 8.33 -10.81
C VAL A 281 -8.94 8.80 -9.38
N VAL A 282 -8.05 8.30 -8.53
CA VAL A 282 -8.05 8.61 -7.10
C VAL A 282 -6.64 9.02 -6.67
N VAL A 283 -6.56 10.06 -5.86
CA VAL A 283 -5.35 10.56 -5.23
C VAL A 283 -4.56 9.45 -4.53
N GLY A 284 -3.24 9.49 -4.67
CA GLY A 284 -2.33 8.70 -3.85
C GLY A 284 -2.25 9.22 -2.42
N GLY A 285 -2.53 8.38 -1.43
CA GLY A 285 -2.47 8.75 0.00
C GLY A 285 -1.08 9.18 0.49
N LEU A 286 -0.04 9.06 -0.33
CA LEU A 286 1.33 9.46 -0.04
C LEU A 286 1.70 10.85 -0.61
N ASN A 287 0.80 11.58 -1.26
CA ASN A 287 1.10 12.94 -1.77
C ASN A 287 1.65 13.91 -0.71
N PRO A 288 1.12 13.97 0.53
CA PRO A 288 1.75 14.79 1.57
C PRO A 288 3.20 14.40 1.86
N ILE A 289 3.51 13.10 1.77
CA ILE A 289 4.86 12.59 2.01
C ILE A 289 5.78 12.87 0.82
N ALA A 290 5.26 12.79 -0.41
CA ALA A 290 5.99 13.19 -1.61
C ALA A 290 6.43 14.67 -1.54
N ALA A 291 5.57 15.56 -1.02
CA ALA A 291 5.92 16.97 -0.81
C ALA A 291 7.08 17.18 0.19
N LEU A 292 7.23 16.29 1.19
CA LEU A 292 8.38 16.30 2.10
C LEU A 292 9.68 15.97 1.35
N GLU A 293 9.67 14.92 0.54
CA GLU A 293 10.82 14.50 -0.28
C GLU A 293 11.20 15.55 -1.31
N GLU A 294 10.22 16.21 -1.94
CA GLU A 294 10.41 17.35 -2.85
C GLU A 294 11.10 18.53 -2.16
N SER A 295 10.86 18.71 -0.85
CA SER A 295 11.48 19.73 -0.02
C SER A 295 12.83 19.31 0.58
N GLY A 296 13.36 18.16 0.17
CA GLY A 296 14.65 17.63 0.63
C GLY A 296 14.60 16.89 1.97
N MET A 297 13.41 16.62 2.52
CA MET A 297 13.24 15.81 3.72
C MET A 297 13.10 14.33 3.34
N GLN A 298 14.15 13.56 3.59
CA GLN A 298 14.13 12.13 3.33
C GLN A 298 13.17 11.41 4.30
N THR A 299 12.31 10.58 3.73
CA THR A 299 11.27 9.83 4.44
C THR A 299 11.41 8.33 4.21
N GLU A 300 10.95 7.55 5.18
CA GLU A 300 10.82 6.10 5.03
C GLU A 300 9.34 5.74 5.01
N SER A 301 8.76 5.59 3.82
CA SER A 301 7.36 5.23 3.65
C SER A 301 7.16 3.75 3.42
N LYS A 302 6.02 3.26 3.90
CA LYS A 302 5.47 1.94 3.60
C LYS A 302 3.98 2.10 3.28
N ALA A 303 3.60 1.83 2.03
CA ALA A 303 2.22 1.88 1.58
C ALA A 303 1.43 0.65 2.06
N MET A 304 0.11 0.82 2.20
CA MET A 304 -0.79 -0.26 2.61
C MET A 304 -0.30 -0.96 3.90
N SER A 305 0.09 -0.18 4.90
CA SER A 305 0.87 -0.67 6.04
C SER A 305 0.03 -1.42 7.06
N THR A 306 -1.05 -0.81 7.53
CA THR A 306 -1.82 -1.34 8.66
C THR A 306 -3.29 -0.91 8.61
N LEU A 307 -4.11 -1.60 9.38
CA LEU A 307 -5.50 -1.20 9.66
C LEU A 307 -5.53 -0.47 11.00
N ILE A 308 -6.21 0.67 11.05
CA ILE A 308 -6.42 1.41 12.30
C ILE A 308 -7.88 1.79 12.44
N ASN A 309 -8.35 1.86 13.67
CA ASN A 309 -9.67 2.42 13.96
C ASN A 309 -9.71 3.90 13.53
N TYR A 310 -10.72 4.26 12.74
CA TYR A 310 -10.91 5.63 12.25
C TYR A 310 -10.95 6.67 13.37
N ALA A 311 -11.45 6.31 14.56
CA ALA A 311 -11.50 7.20 15.73
C ALA A 311 -10.11 7.60 16.25
N ALA A 312 -9.05 6.87 15.88
CA ALA A 312 -7.67 7.24 16.22
C ALA A 312 -7.09 8.34 15.32
N LEU A 313 -7.81 8.72 14.25
CA LEU A 313 -7.39 9.75 13.31
C LEU A 313 -7.89 11.13 13.71
N GLU A 314 -6.98 12.10 13.70
CA GLU A 314 -7.24 13.49 14.02
C GLU A 314 -7.22 14.34 12.73
N ARG A 315 -8.00 15.42 12.68
CA ARG A 315 -7.92 16.35 11.55
C ARG A 315 -6.53 16.96 11.50
N PHE A 316 -5.97 17.06 10.31
CA PHE A 316 -4.62 17.59 10.11
C PHE A 316 -4.45 18.99 10.74
N SER A 317 -5.43 19.88 10.57
CA SER A 317 -5.42 21.23 11.12
C SER A 317 -5.43 21.28 12.66
N ASP A 318 -6.00 20.28 13.32
CA ASP A 318 -5.94 20.15 14.78
C ASP A 318 -4.54 19.72 15.21
N VAL A 319 -3.95 18.77 14.48
CA VAL A 319 -2.58 18.32 14.72
C VAL A 319 -1.60 19.47 14.54
N GLU A 320 -1.65 20.17 13.41
CA GLU A 320 -0.75 21.28 13.06
C GLU A 320 -0.76 22.40 14.12
N ARG A 321 -1.93 22.74 14.64
CA ARG A 321 -2.08 23.76 15.70
C ARG A 321 -1.36 23.43 16.99
N ARG A 322 -1.15 22.14 17.31
CA ARG A 322 -0.36 21.72 18.49
C ARG A 322 1.14 21.99 18.35
N PHE A 323 1.63 22.20 17.12
CA PHE A 323 3.05 22.40 16.81
C PHE A 323 3.36 23.81 16.32
N THR A 324 2.34 24.66 16.14
CA THR A 324 2.49 26.05 15.74
C THR A 324 2.83 26.91 16.95
#